data_AF-A0A539EDM9-F1
#
_entry.id   AF-A0A539EDM9-F1
#
_cell.length_a   1.000
_cell.length_b   1.000
_cell.length_c   1.000
_cell.angle_alpha   90.00
_cell.angle_beta   90.00
_cell.angle_gamma   90.00
#
_symmetry.space_group_name_H-M   'P 1'
#
loop_
_entity.id
_entity.type
_entity.pdbx_description
1 polymer ?
#
loop_
_entity_poly.entity_id
_entity_poly.type
_entity_poly.pdbx_seq_one_letter_code
_entity_poly.pdbx_strand_id
1 'polypeptide(L)' 'MGAAALPQLPPDQGGEVAFVGRSNVGKSSALNVITNQRALARVSKTPGRTQQINFFAL' A
#
# COMPACT_ATOMS: atom_id res chain seq x y z
N MET A 1 -4.87 2.49 6.38
CA MET A 1 -4.55 3.86 6.81
C MET A 1 -3.56 4.46 5.83
N GLY A 2 -3.58 5.78 5.56
CA GLY A 2 -2.65 6.41 4.61
C GLY A 2 -1.85 7.53 5.27
N ALA A 3 -0.55 7.60 5.02
CA ALA A 3 0.35 8.64 5.53
C ALA A 3 0.97 9.44 4.38
N ALA A 4 0.78 10.77 4.39
CA ALA A 4 1.43 11.71 3.48
C ALA A 4 2.72 12.32 4.05
N ALA A 5 2.91 12.24 5.37
CA ALA A 5 4.05 12.82 6.08
C ALA A 5 4.50 11.91 7.23
N LEU A 6 5.76 12.04 7.65
CA LEU A 6 6.36 11.21 8.71
C LEU A 6 5.56 11.21 10.03
N PRO A 7 4.98 12.33 10.52
CA PRO A 7 4.19 12.31 11.74
C PRO A 7 2.87 11.54 11.64
N GLN A 8 2.44 11.16 10.43
CA GLN A 8 1.22 10.38 10.20
C GLN A 8 1.49 8.87 10.12
N LEU A 9 2.74 8.45 10.28
CA LEU A 9 3.09 7.04 10.35
C LEU A 9 2.51 6.41 11.61
N PRO A 10 2.01 5.17 11.54
CA PRO A 10 1.63 4.43 12.73
C PRO A 10 2.84 4.21 13.64
N PRO A 11 2.62 3.90 14.94
CA PRO A 11 3.70 3.47 15.82
C PRO A 11 4.41 2.24 15.26
N ASP A 12 5.74 2.21 15.35
CA ASP A 12 6.56 1.07 14.92
C ASP A 12 6.31 -0.13 15.85
N GLN A 13 5.59 -1.13 15.37
CA GLN A 13 5.17 -2.31 16.12
C GLN A 13 5.26 -3.57 15.27
N GLY A 14 6.02 -4.57 15.73
CA GLY A 14 6.12 -5.86 15.07
C GLY A 14 7.03 -5.84 13.84
N GLY A 15 6.64 -6.56 12.78
CA GLY A 15 7.37 -6.60 11.52
C GLY A 15 6.50 -6.07 10.37
N GLU A 16 7.06 -5.18 9.56
CA GLU A 16 6.39 -4.59 8.40
C GLU A 16 7.03 -5.03 7.08
N VAL A 17 6.21 -5.13 6.02
CA VAL A 17 6.67 -5.43 4.66
C VAL A 17 6.20 -4.35 3.71
N ALA A 18 7.15 -3.68 3.05
CA ALA A 18 6.87 -2.59 2.10
C ALA A 18 6.91 -3.06 0.63
N PHE A 19 5.87 -2.74 -0.13
CA PHE A 19 5.82 -2.95 -1.58
C PHE A 19 6.14 -1.64 -2.33
N VAL A 20 7.29 -1.57 -3.00
CA VAL A 20 7.79 -0.36 -3.67
C VAL A 20 8.05 -0.61 -5.16
N GLY A 21 7.83 0.40 -6.01
CA GLY A 21 8.01 0.30 -7.47
C GLY A 21 7.24 1.38 -8.24
N ARG A 22 7.52 1.53 -9.55
CA ARG A 22 6.91 2.57 -10.41
C ARG A 22 5.37 2.49 -10.43
N SER A 23 4.72 3.57 -10.88
CA SER A 23 3.25 3.57 -11.03
C SER A 23 2.80 2.41 -11.93
N ASN A 24 1.68 1.77 -11.59
CA ASN A 24 1.03 0.73 -12.41
C ASN A 24 1.84 -0.55 -12.70
N VAL A 25 2.94 -0.83 -11.98
CA VAL A 25 3.72 -2.08 -12.13
C VAL A 25 3.09 -3.31 -11.45
N GLY A 26 1.89 -3.19 -10.89
CA GLY A 26 1.17 -4.32 -10.29
C GLY A 26 1.32 -4.51 -8.78
N LYS A 27 1.88 -3.54 -8.03
CA LYS A 27 2.05 -3.62 -6.56
C LYS A 27 0.76 -3.98 -5.81
N SER A 28 -0.33 -3.25 -6.07
CA SER A 28 -1.63 -3.50 -5.43
C SER A 28 -2.20 -4.88 -5.81
N SER A 29 -1.93 -5.34 -7.04
CA SER A 29 -2.35 -6.67 -7.49
C SER A 29 -1.59 -7.77 -6.74
N ALA A 30 -0.27 -7.62 -6.58
CA ALA A 30 0.54 -8.55 -5.81
C ALA A 30 0.07 -8.63 -4.36
N LEU A 31 -0.19 -7.48 -3.73
CA LEU A 31 -0.72 -7.40 -2.36
C LEU A 31 -2.04 -8.17 -2.23
N ASN A 32 -3.00 -7.92 -3.12
CA ASN A 32 -4.29 -8.62 -3.10
C ASN A 32 -4.15 -10.15 -3.27
N VAL A 33 -3.20 -10.61 -4.10
CA VAL A 33 -2.94 -12.04 -4.32
C VAL A 33 -2.33 -12.70 -3.09
N ILE A 34 -1.26 -12.13 -2.52
CA ILE A 34 -0.57 -12.74 -1.37
C ILE A 34 -1.42 -12.75 -0.11
N THR A 35 -2.32 -11.77 0.05
CA THR A 35 -3.24 -11.71 1.20
C THR A 35 -4.54 -12.47 0.95
N ASN A 36 -4.72 -13.06 -0.23
CA ASN A 36 -5.97 -13.71 -0.66
C ASN A 36 -7.21 -12.81 -0.49
N GLN A 37 -7.07 -11.49 -0.72
CA GLN A 37 -8.16 -10.51 -0.61
C GLN A 37 -8.34 -9.78 -1.93
N ARG A 38 -9.58 -9.73 -2.45
CA ARG A 38 -9.86 -9.16 -3.78
C ARG A 38 -9.75 -7.63 -3.85
N ALA A 39 -9.88 -6.92 -2.73
CA ALA A 39 -10.01 -5.46 -2.72
C ALA A 39 -9.31 -4.78 -1.52
N LEU A 40 -8.29 -5.42 -0.94
CA LEU A 40 -7.52 -4.84 0.17
C LEU A 40 -6.79 -3.57 -0.27
N ALA A 41 -6.00 -3.68 -1.33
CA ALA A 41 -5.39 -2.54 -2.00
C ALA A 41 -6.18 -2.15 -3.25
N ARG A 42 -6.54 -0.87 -3.34
CA ARG A 42 -7.18 -0.31 -4.55
C ARG A 42 -6.19 -0.33 -5.71
N VAL A 43 -6.62 -0.94 -6.82
CA VAL A 43 -5.89 -0.92 -8.10
C VAL A 43 -6.44 0.23 -8.93
N SER A 44 -5.63 1.26 -9.19
CA SER A 44 -5.99 2.39 -10.08
C SER A 44 -5.22 2.29 -11.38
N LYS A 45 -5.88 2.57 -12.52
CA LYS A 45 -5.25 2.65 -13.84
C LYS A 45 -4.67 4.04 -14.14
N THR A 46 -5.18 5.09 -13.48
CA THR A 46 -4.72 6.48 -13.69
C THR A 46 -3.38 6.70 -12.97
N PRO A 47 -2.28 7.04 -13.70
CA PRO A 47 -1.00 7.37 -13.09
C PRO A 47 -1.11 8.61 -12.19
N GLY A 48 -0.37 8.63 -11.08
CA GLY A 48 -0.16 9.86 -10.30
C GLY A 48 -1.07 10.11 -9.09
N ARG A 49 -1.80 9.11 -8.58
CA ARG A 49 -2.77 9.33 -7.47
C ARG A 49 -2.35 8.84 -6.07
N THR A 50 -1.13 8.35 -5.89
CA THR A 50 -0.61 7.93 -4.58
C THR A 50 0.66 8.70 -4.24
N GLN A 51 0.49 9.83 -3.53
CA GLN A 51 1.56 10.49 -2.78
C GLN A 51 1.65 10.00 -1.32
N GLN A 52 0.77 9.06 -0.93
CA GLN A 52 0.66 8.54 0.42
C GLN A 52 1.17 7.10 0.50
N ILE A 53 1.83 6.77 1.61
CA ILE A 53 2.16 5.39 2.00
C ILE A 53 0.90 4.76 2.59
N ASN A 54 0.47 3.62 2.05
CA ASN A 54 -0.73 2.92 2.53
C ASN A 54 -0.33 1.75 3.43
N PHE A 55 -0.90 1.74 4.63
CA PHE A 55 -0.77 0.68 5.63
C PHE A 55 -2.03 -0.17 5.67
N PHE A 56 -1.84 -1.49 5.70
CA PHE A 56 -2.90 -2.49 5.76
C PHE A 56 -2.62 -3.38 6.98
N ALA A 57 -3.58 -3.46 7.89
CA ALA A 57 -3.60 -4.49 8.94
C ALA A 57 -4.36 -5.71 8.38
N LEU A 58 -3.82 -6.90 8.58
CA LEU A 58 -4.46 -8.16 8.19
C LEU A 58 -5.41 -8.66 9.28
#